data_AF-V5IDP8-F1
#
_entry.id   AF-V5IDP8-F1
#
_cell.length_a   1.000
_cell.length_b   1.000
_cell.length_c   1.000
_cell.angle_alpha   90.00
_cell.angle_beta   90.00
_cell.angle_gamma   90.00
#
_symmetry.space_group_name_H-M   'P 1'
#
loop_
_entity.id
_entity.type
_entity.pdbx_description
1 polymer ?
#
loop_
_entity_poly.entity_id
_entity_poly.type
_entity_poly.pdbx_seq_one_letter_code
_entity_poly.pdbx_strand_id
1 'polypeptide(L)'
;FYVANGEDRTALLEFPSKAAFRNGSDPRILKLPTPAHGNAQIVYNGSFYYHQNDTNQIVRVALSGPGRGGDTLKLTGRLGLEDVAFRNDSYLYTNQAGNYVNILADENGLWIIYSSRRSNNTMVLKVHEQSFRPEFIWNLTLGPTDKSRGKLFVVCGVLYGINSLTEHRTELGFAYDLYTESLLEGVRLNFSNPFGNTTFLSYNPGDGSLYSTDDQHQLLYPLLFNTTDATASGGGDVTT
;
A
#
# COMPACT_ATOMS: atom_id res chain seq x y z
N PHE A 1 -12.58 -11.78 2.31
CA PHE A 1 -11.54 -11.48 1.30
C PHE A 1 -12.11 -10.44 0.37
N TYR A 2 -11.33 -9.44 -0.03
CA TYR A 2 -11.84 -8.32 -0.80
C TYR A 2 -11.01 -8.13 -2.08
N VAL A 3 -11.68 -7.78 -3.17
CA VAL A 3 -11.05 -7.48 -4.46
C VAL A 3 -11.68 -6.23 -5.02
N ALA A 4 -10.88 -5.21 -5.30
CA ALA A 4 -11.35 -4.08 -6.08
C ALA A 4 -11.58 -4.53 -7.53
N ASN A 5 -12.74 -4.21 -8.09
CA ASN A 5 -13.04 -4.62 -9.45
C ASN A 5 -12.29 -3.71 -10.45
N GLY A 6 -11.39 -4.31 -11.24
CA GLY A 6 -10.59 -3.58 -12.23
C GLY A 6 -11.41 -3.03 -13.40
N GLU A 7 -12.56 -3.65 -13.70
CA GLU A 7 -13.48 -3.21 -14.75
C GLU A 7 -14.50 -2.19 -14.21
N ASP A 8 -15.07 -2.47 -13.03
CA ASP A 8 -16.03 -1.59 -12.36
C ASP A 8 -15.39 -0.86 -11.17
N ARG A 9 -14.93 0.37 -11.46
CA ARG A 9 -14.37 1.29 -10.46
C ARG A 9 -15.34 1.72 -9.37
N THR A 10 -16.62 1.31 -9.43
CA THR A 10 -17.65 1.62 -8.43
C THR A 10 -17.97 0.44 -7.53
N ALA A 11 -17.26 -0.69 -7.65
CA ALA A 11 -17.54 -1.91 -6.91
C ALA A 11 -16.32 -2.50 -6.19
N LEU A 12 -16.58 -3.06 -5.00
CA LEU A 12 -15.69 -3.91 -4.24
C LEU A 12 -16.33 -5.29 -4.10
N LEU A 13 -15.62 -6.34 -4.49
CA LEU A 13 -16.10 -7.72 -4.35
C LEU A 13 -15.71 -8.25 -2.97
N GLU A 14 -16.67 -8.76 -2.22
CA GLU A 14 -16.47 -9.46 -0.95
C GLU A 14 -16.69 -10.96 -1.14
N PHE A 15 -15.65 -11.74 -0.83
CA PHE A 15 -15.71 -13.20 -0.79
C PHE A 15 -15.74 -13.69 0.65
N PRO A 16 -16.62 -14.65 0.98
CA PRO A 16 -16.82 -15.12 2.36
C PRO A 16 -15.64 -15.96 2.89
N SER A 17 -14.82 -16.53 2.01
CA SER A 17 -13.68 -17.37 2.40
C SER A 17 -12.56 -17.35 1.36
N LYS A 18 -11.38 -17.85 1.74
CA LYS A 18 -10.24 -18.01 0.83
C LYS A 18 -10.56 -18.98 -0.31
N ALA A 19 -11.36 -20.01 -0.03
CA ALA A 19 -11.79 -20.99 -1.01
C ALA A 19 -12.74 -20.36 -2.04
N ALA A 20 -13.74 -19.60 -1.59
CA ALA A 20 -14.65 -18.87 -2.47
C ALA A 20 -13.88 -17.87 -3.36
N PHE A 21 -12.93 -17.16 -2.76
CA PHE A 21 -12.03 -16.26 -3.49
C PHE A 21 -11.21 -16.99 -4.57
N ARG A 22 -10.54 -18.10 -4.22
CA ARG A 22 -9.74 -18.90 -5.15
C ARG A 22 -10.56 -19.47 -6.31
N ASN A 23 -11.80 -19.85 -6.04
CA ASN A 23 -12.70 -20.45 -7.02
C ASN A 23 -13.53 -19.39 -7.79
N GLY A 24 -13.38 -18.10 -7.47
CA GLY A 24 -14.18 -17.01 -8.05
C GLY A 24 -15.68 -17.14 -7.79
N SER A 25 -16.09 -17.82 -6.71
CA SER A 25 -17.48 -18.23 -6.50
C SER A 25 -18.28 -17.16 -5.74
N ASP A 26 -19.41 -16.76 -6.33
CA ASP A 26 -20.48 -15.92 -5.75
C ASP A 26 -20.01 -14.76 -4.86
N PRO A 27 -19.22 -13.81 -5.39
CA PRO A 27 -18.86 -12.62 -4.63
C PRO A 27 -20.10 -11.78 -4.32
N ARG A 28 -20.17 -11.25 -3.10
CA ARG A 28 -21.07 -10.14 -2.80
C ARG A 28 -20.50 -8.86 -3.40
N ILE A 29 -21.29 -8.13 -4.17
CA ILE A 29 -20.87 -6.87 -4.79
C ILE A 29 -21.22 -5.72 -3.85
N LEU A 30 -20.20 -5.02 -3.36
CA LEU A 30 -20.35 -3.85 -2.50
C LEU A 30 -20.13 -2.57 -3.33
N LYS A 31 -21.15 -1.73 -3.42
CA LYS A 31 -21.12 -0.46 -4.18
C LYS A 31 -20.36 0.61 -3.39
N LEU A 32 -19.36 1.21 -4.03
CA LEU A 32 -18.62 2.36 -3.52
C LEU A 32 -19.47 3.64 -3.64
N PRO A 33 -19.35 4.58 -2.69
CA PRO A 33 -20.06 5.85 -2.76
C PRO A 33 -19.49 6.80 -3.84
N THR A 34 -18.25 6.57 -4.28
CA THR A 34 -17.61 7.29 -5.38
C THR A 34 -16.70 6.33 -6.15
N PRO A 35 -16.45 6.55 -7.45
CA PRO A 35 -15.53 5.71 -8.22
C PRO A 35 -14.09 5.78 -7.69
N ALA A 36 -13.40 4.64 -7.67
CA ALA A 36 -11.99 4.52 -7.33
C ALA A 36 -11.08 4.71 -8.56
N HIS A 37 -9.82 5.06 -8.31
CA HIS A 37 -8.79 5.19 -9.34
C HIS A 37 -7.69 4.15 -9.11
N GLY A 38 -7.22 3.54 -10.21
CA GLY A 38 -6.09 2.63 -10.18
C GLY A 38 -6.37 1.34 -9.38
N ASN A 39 -5.29 0.69 -8.96
CA ASN A 39 -5.30 -0.57 -8.21
C ASN A 39 -4.62 -0.49 -6.84
N ALA A 40 -4.09 0.67 -6.44
CA ALA A 40 -3.32 0.84 -5.20
C ALA A 40 -4.18 1.18 -3.96
N GLN A 41 -5.30 0.47 -3.83
CA GLN A 41 -6.22 0.51 -2.69
C GLN A 41 -5.94 -0.61 -1.69
N ILE A 42 -6.32 -0.40 -0.43
CA ILE A 42 -6.14 -1.41 0.63
C ILE A 42 -7.38 -1.57 1.50
N VAL A 43 -7.51 -2.76 2.08
CA VAL A 43 -8.36 -3.01 3.24
C VAL A 43 -7.47 -3.03 4.47
N TYR A 44 -7.78 -2.18 5.44
CA TYR A 44 -7.06 -2.11 6.70
C TYR A 44 -8.04 -1.86 7.84
N ASN A 45 -7.93 -2.66 8.91
CA ASN A 45 -8.75 -2.56 10.12
C ASN A 45 -10.26 -2.34 9.87
N GLY A 46 -10.86 -3.19 9.03
CA GLY A 46 -12.29 -3.15 8.75
C GLY A 46 -12.77 -1.99 7.88
N SER A 47 -11.85 -1.22 7.27
CA SER A 47 -12.16 -0.16 6.32
C SER A 47 -11.46 -0.39 4.98
N PHE A 48 -12.07 0.10 3.91
CA PHE A 48 -11.47 0.15 2.58
C PHE A 48 -11.06 1.59 2.27
N TYR A 49 -9.82 1.74 1.79
CA TYR A 49 -9.19 3.02 1.48
C TYR A 49 -8.82 3.06 0.01
N TYR A 50 -9.26 4.09 -0.70
CA TYR A 50 -9.02 4.22 -2.13
C TYR A 50 -8.85 5.68 -2.56
N HIS A 51 -8.13 5.88 -3.66
CA HIS A 51 -8.04 7.18 -4.33
C HIS A 51 -9.32 7.43 -5.12
N GLN A 52 -10.04 8.51 -4.79
CA GLN A 52 -11.25 8.85 -5.52
C GLN A 52 -10.90 9.37 -6.91
N ASN A 53 -11.53 8.78 -7.93
CA ASN A 53 -11.27 9.07 -9.33
C ASN A 53 -11.41 10.57 -9.64
N ASP A 54 -10.43 11.08 -10.40
CA ASP A 54 -10.32 12.48 -10.81
C ASP A 54 -10.36 13.49 -9.65
N THR A 55 -9.84 13.14 -8.47
CA THR A 55 -9.73 14.07 -7.34
C THR A 55 -8.38 13.97 -6.64
N ASN A 56 -8.11 14.87 -5.71
CA ASN A 56 -6.99 14.77 -4.79
C ASN A 56 -7.35 14.09 -3.46
N GLN A 57 -8.43 13.30 -3.42
CA GLN A 57 -9.00 12.79 -2.17
C GLN A 57 -8.74 11.30 -2.01
N ILE A 58 -8.32 10.90 -0.82
CA ILE A 58 -8.42 9.53 -0.36
C ILE A 58 -9.71 9.37 0.42
N VAL A 59 -10.46 8.32 0.09
CA VAL A 59 -11.76 8.03 0.69
C VAL A 59 -11.61 6.83 1.61
N ARG A 60 -12.19 6.94 2.81
CA ARG A 60 -12.37 5.83 3.74
C ARG A 60 -13.84 5.43 3.75
N VAL A 61 -14.10 4.13 3.54
CA VAL A 61 -15.43 3.53 3.71
C VAL A 61 -15.34 2.37 4.71
N ALA A 62 -16.36 2.22 5.55
CA ALA A 62 -16.40 1.12 6.52
C ALA A 62 -16.93 -0.16 5.86
N LEU A 63 -16.25 -1.30 6.07
CA LEU A 63 -16.68 -2.62 5.61
C LEU A 63 -17.53 -3.35 6.67
N SER A 64 -17.45 -2.90 7.92
CA SER A 64 -18.22 -3.40 9.07
C SER A 64 -18.80 -2.24 9.87
N GLY A 65 -20.05 -2.36 10.33
CA GLY A 65 -20.70 -1.33 11.17
C GLY A 65 -22.24 -1.34 11.10
N PRO A 66 -22.92 -0.51 11.93
CA PRO A 66 -24.37 -0.38 11.92
C PRO A 66 -24.86 0.08 10.53
N GLY A 67 -25.76 -0.69 9.90
CA GLY A 67 -26.22 -0.43 8.53
C GLY A 67 -25.66 -1.36 7.45
N ARG A 68 -24.89 -2.41 7.80
CA ARG A 68 -24.42 -3.48 6.87
C ARG A 68 -25.53 -4.30 6.18
N GLY A 69 -26.79 -3.92 6.37
CA GLY A 69 -27.95 -4.54 5.72
C GLY A 69 -28.08 -4.23 4.23
N GLY A 70 -27.32 -3.27 3.71
CA GLY A 70 -27.29 -2.93 2.28
C GLY A 70 -25.93 -3.21 1.63
N ASP A 71 -25.93 -3.30 0.30
CA ASP A 71 -24.73 -3.50 -0.52
C ASP A 71 -23.98 -2.18 -0.81
N THR A 72 -24.48 -1.03 -0.37
CA THR A 72 -23.80 0.26 -0.57
C THR A 72 -22.94 0.61 0.65
N LEU A 73 -21.64 0.80 0.42
CA LEU A 73 -20.70 1.18 1.45
C LEU A 73 -20.87 2.64 1.85
N LYS A 74 -20.82 2.87 3.16
CA LYS A 74 -20.93 4.21 3.74
C LYS A 74 -19.55 4.87 3.81
N LEU A 75 -19.47 6.08 3.25
CA LEU A 75 -18.33 6.96 3.42
C LEU A 75 -18.18 7.39 4.89
N THR A 76 -16.99 7.23 5.45
CA THR A 76 -16.66 7.55 6.85
C THR A 76 -15.48 8.52 6.99
N GLY A 77 -14.84 8.91 5.88
CA GLY A 77 -13.77 9.89 5.89
C GLY A 77 -13.34 10.30 4.48
N ARG A 78 -12.81 11.52 4.39
CA ARG A 78 -12.07 12.03 3.22
C ARG A 78 -10.80 12.70 3.71
N LEU A 79 -9.71 12.46 2.99
CA LEU A 79 -8.42 13.06 3.25
C LEU A 79 -7.93 13.71 1.96
N GLY A 80 -7.79 15.03 1.96
CA GLY A 80 -7.22 15.78 0.85
C GLY A 80 -5.70 15.66 0.85
N LEU A 81 -5.13 15.29 -0.29
CA LEU A 81 -3.69 15.31 -0.51
C LEU A 81 -3.32 16.66 -1.11
N GLU A 82 -2.56 17.43 -0.36
CA GLU A 82 -1.94 18.64 -0.88
C GLU A 82 -0.83 18.28 -1.86
N ASP A 83 -0.70 19.05 -2.93
CA ASP A 83 0.36 18.91 -3.92
C ASP A 83 0.38 17.62 -4.73
N VAL A 84 -0.64 16.77 -4.67
CA VAL A 84 -0.67 15.54 -5.45
C VAL A 84 -0.76 15.83 -6.95
N ALA A 85 0.00 15.09 -7.76
CA ALA A 85 -0.16 14.99 -9.20
C ALA A 85 -1.37 14.08 -9.53
N PHE A 86 -2.35 14.59 -10.27
CA PHE A 86 -3.53 13.85 -10.73
C PHE A 86 -4.15 14.53 -11.97
N ARG A 87 -5.11 13.87 -12.65
CA ARG A 87 -5.77 14.37 -13.87
C ARG A 87 -4.78 14.74 -14.99
N ASN A 88 -4.16 13.72 -15.58
CA ASN A 88 -3.18 13.84 -16.68
C ASN A 88 -1.84 14.50 -16.31
N ASP A 89 -1.62 14.84 -15.02
CA ASP A 89 -0.27 15.02 -14.49
C ASP A 89 0.49 13.66 -14.50
N SER A 90 1.71 13.60 -13.94
CA SER A 90 2.51 12.37 -13.91
C SER A 90 1.94 11.32 -12.96
N TYR A 91 1.88 10.06 -13.40
CA TYR A 91 1.67 8.92 -12.51
C TYR A 91 2.83 8.75 -11.52
N LEU A 92 2.55 8.08 -10.40
CA LEU A 92 3.56 7.75 -9.39
C LEU A 92 4.62 6.79 -9.94
N TYR A 93 4.21 5.83 -10.78
CA TYR A 93 5.08 4.82 -11.39
C TYR A 93 5.04 4.96 -12.91
N THR A 94 6.20 5.12 -13.57
CA THR A 94 6.25 5.46 -15.01
C THR A 94 5.91 4.30 -15.94
N ASN A 95 5.98 3.05 -15.48
CA ASN A 95 6.03 1.87 -16.35
C ASN A 95 4.73 1.05 -16.40
N GLN A 96 3.61 1.49 -15.80
CA GLN A 96 2.36 0.71 -15.75
C GLN A 96 1.08 1.54 -15.67
N ALA A 97 -0.06 0.87 -15.91
CA ALA A 97 -1.41 1.43 -15.79
C ALA A 97 -1.57 2.19 -14.46
N GLY A 98 -1.94 3.45 -14.63
CA GLY A 98 -1.55 4.55 -13.76
C GLY A 98 -2.17 4.53 -12.37
N ASN A 99 -1.31 4.60 -11.36
CA ASN A 99 -1.70 5.04 -10.03
C ASN A 99 -1.07 6.42 -9.79
N TYR A 100 -1.87 7.38 -9.36
CA TYR A 100 -1.36 8.67 -8.87
C TYR A 100 -0.93 8.59 -7.40
N VAL A 101 -1.52 7.66 -6.67
CA VAL A 101 -1.36 7.49 -5.23
C VAL A 101 -1.20 6.00 -4.93
N ASN A 102 -0.39 5.66 -3.94
CA ASN A 102 -0.30 4.32 -3.37
C ASN A 102 -0.61 4.37 -1.87
N ILE A 103 -1.66 3.65 -1.45
CA ILE A 103 -2.08 3.58 -0.06
C ILE A 103 -1.52 2.29 0.54
N LEU A 104 -0.86 2.41 1.68
CA LEU A 104 -0.11 1.33 2.31
C LEU A 104 -0.44 1.25 3.80
N ALA A 105 -0.14 0.10 4.39
CA ALA A 105 -0.18 -0.09 5.83
C ALA A 105 1.02 -0.92 6.29
N ASP A 106 1.50 -0.62 7.48
CA ASP A 106 2.50 -1.40 8.20
C ASP A 106 2.13 -1.48 9.69
N GLU A 107 3.06 -1.90 10.53
CA GLU A 107 2.94 -1.98 11.99
C GLU A 107 2.67 -0.61 12.64
N ASN A 108 3.02 0.49 11.97
CA ASN A 108 2.86 1.87 12.45
C ASN A 108 1.56 2.53 11.95
N GLY A 109 0.77 1.85 11.12
CA GLY A 109 -0.52 2.34 10.63
C GLY A 109 -0.51 2.66 9.14
N LEU A 110 -1.23 3.73 8.75
CA LEU A 110 -1.48 4.05 7.35
C LEU A 110 -0.44 5.01 6.77
N TRP A 111 -0.05 4.73 5.53
CA TRP A 111 0.83 5.56 4.72
C TRP A 111 0.23 5.83 3.35
N ILE A 112 0.54 6.98 2.78
CA ILE A 112 0.11 7.37 1.44
C ILE A 112 1.32 7.93 0.70
N ILE A 113 1.65 7.31 -0.42
CA ILE A 113 2.75 7.74 -1.29
C ILE A 113 2.17 8.35 -2.55
N TYR A 114 2.69 9.50 -2.97
CA TYR A 114 2.26 10.17 -4.19
C TYR A 114 3.33 11.11 -4.75
N SER A 115 3.22 11.46 -6.03
CA SER A 115 4.13 12.43 -6.65
C SER A 115 3.68 13.87 -6.37
N SER A 116 4.63 14.74 -6.03
CA SER A 116 4.41 16.18 -6.01
C SER A 116 4.10 16.69 -7.42
N ARG A 117 3.15 17.60 -7.57
CA ARG A 117 2.87 18.27 -8.84
C ARG A 117 3.74 19.50 -9.08
N ARG A 118 4.38 20.02 -8.02
CA ARG A 118 5.26 21.20 -8.05
C ARG A 118 6.73 20.84 -8.20
N SER A 119 7.10 19.57 -8.07
CA SER A 119 8.48 19.09 -8.11
C SER A 119 8.56 17.67 -8.65
N ASN A 120 9.78 17.13 -8.78
CA ASN A 120 9.97 15.73 -9.15
C ASN A 120 9.97 14.79 -7.94
N ASN A 121 9.63 15.28 -6.76
CA ASN A 121 9.78 14.54 -5.52
C ASN A 121 8.60 13.59 -5.26
N THR A 122 8.90 12.54 -4.49
CA THR A 122 7.92 11.61 -3.95
C THR A 122 7.55 12.07 -2.54
N MET A 123 6.27 12.28 -2.31
CA MET A 123 5.71 12.59 -1.01
C MET A 123 5.33 11.29 -0.32
N VAL A 124 5.73 11.12 0.93
CA VAL A 124 5.31 10.01 1.79
C VAL A 124 4.56 10.62 2.96
N LEU A 125 3.27 10.34 3.09
CA LEU A 125 2.41 10.89 4.13
C LEU A 125 2.04 9.80 5.13
N LYS A 126 2.38 10.02 6.40
CA LYS A 126 1.85 9.24 7.53
C LYS A 126 0.47 9.75 7.91
N VAL A 127 -0.46 8.82 8.12
CA VAL A 127 -1.85 9.13 8.47
C VAL A 127 -2.23 8.45 9.77
N HIS A 128 -2.87 9.21 10.66
CA HIS A 128 -3.51 8.66 11.84
C HIS A 128 -4.78 7.93 11.42
N GLU A 129 -4.84 6.61 11.65
CA GLU A 129 -5.87 5.74 11.11
C GLU A 129 -7.30 6.12 11.58
N GLN A 130 -7.47 6.31 12.90
CA GLN A 130 -8.80 6.49 13.50
C GLN A 130 -9.40 7.86 13.13
N SER A 131 -8.63 8.93 13.29
CA SER A 131 -9.08 10.28 12.95
C SER A 131 -9.04 10.55 11.44
N PHE A 132 -8.31 9.74 10.68
CA PHE A 132 -8.06 9.89 9.25
C PHE A 132 -7.51 11.27 8.89
N ARG A 133 -6.45 11.67 9.61
CA ARG A 133 -5.77 12.98 9.46
C ARG A 133 -4.27 12.80 9.20
N PRO A 134 -3.62 13.74 8.48
CA PRO A 134 -2.18 13.78 8.36
C PRO A 134 -1.50 13.80 9.73
N GLU A 135 -0.43 13.02 9.90
CA GLU A 135 0.45 13.11 11.08
C GLU A 135 1.77 13.76 10.71
N PHE A 136 2.41 13.28 9.65
CA PHE A 136 3.71 13.78 9.18
C PHE A 136 3.88 13.50 7.70
N ILE A 137 4.67 14.32 7.00
CA ILE A 137 4.94 14.16 5.57
C ILE A 137 6.44 14.31 5.28
N TRP A 138 7.01 13.32 4.58
CA TRP A 138 8.36 13.38 4.03
C TRP A 138 8.31 13.80 2.56
N ASN A 139 9.22 14.69 2.18
CA ASN A 139 9.40 15.15 0.82
C ASN A 139 10.72 14.59 0.28
N LEU A 140 10.66 13.44 -0.38
CA LEU A 140 11.83 12.66 -0.74
C LEU A 140 12.20 12.84 -2.22
N THR A 141 13.45 13.19 -2.45
CA THR A 141 14.06 13.06 -3.79
C THR A 141 14.54 11.62 -3.95
N LEU A 142 13.65 10.76 -4.43
CA LEU A 142 14.04 9.45 -4.95
C LEU A 142 14.75 9.73 -6.30
N GLY A 143 15.97 9.23 -6.48
CA GLY A 143 16.88 9.60 -7.56
C GLY A 143 16.33 9.37 -8.99
N PRO A 144 17.06 9.79 -10.04
CA PRO A 144 16.60 9.70 -11.44
C PRO A 144 16.23 8.29 -11.90
N THR A 145 16.84 7.26 -11.31
CA THR A 145 16.55 5.84 -11.52
C THR A 145 15.28 5.34 -10.80
N ASP A 146 14.63 6.18 -9.99
CA ASP A 146 13.66 5.74 -8.99
C ASP A 146 12.23 6.00 -9.43
N LYS A 147 12.01 6.97 -10.32
CA LYS A 147 10.80 7.00 -11.15
C LYS A 147 10.75 5.79 -12.10
N SER A 148 11.91 5.23 -12.47
CA SER A 148 12.02 3.93 -13.16
C SER A 148 12.11 2.71 -12.24
N ARG A 149 12.22 2.90 -10.91
CA ARG A 149 12.02 1.81 -9.94
C ARG A 149 10.54 1.43 -9.93
N GLY A 150 10.26 0.21 -9.52
CA GLY A 150 8.92 -0.35 -9.49
C GLY A 150 8.06 0.17 -8.34
N LYS A 151 7.29 -0.73 -7.72
CA LYS A 151 6.39 -0.42 -6.61
C LYS A 151 7.15 -0.15 -5.31
N LEU A 152 6.56 0.70 -4.47
CA LEU A 152 7.04 1.03 -3.13
C LEU A 152 6.11 0.41 -2.08
N PHE A 153 6.67 0.02 -0.94
CA PHE A 153 5.91 -0.45 0.22
C PHE A 153 6.64 -0.08 1.52
N VAL A 154 5.95 -0.10 2.66
CA VAL A 154 6.53 0.23 3.97
C VAL A 154 6.42 -0.99 4.89
N VAL A 155 7.47 -1.27 5.65
CA VAL A 155 7.49 -2.27 6.72
C VAL A 155 8.25 -1.71 7.91
N CYS A 156 7.69 -1.76 9.11
CA CYS A 156 8.28 -1.22 10.32
C CYS A 156 8.82 0.23 10.20
N GLY A 157 8.17 1.08 9.39
CA GLY A 157 8.58 2.47 9.15
C GLY A 157 9.71 2.66 8.14
N VAL A 158 10.16 1.59 7.49
CA VAL A 158 11.17 1.65 6.42
C VAL A 158 10.47 1.52 5.07
N LEU A 159 10.71 2.50 4.19
CA LEU A 159 10.23 2.53 2.82
C LEU A 159 11.14 1.70 1.91
N TYR A 160 10.62 0.63 1.33
CA TYR A 160 11.32 -0.25 0.39
C TYR A 160 10.85 -0.04 -1.04
N GLY A 161 11.76 -0.30 -2.00
CA GLY A 161 11.46 -0.24 -3.43
C GLY A 161 12.01 -1.43 -4.20
N ILE A 162 11.17 -1.99 -5.09
CA ILE A 162 11.58 -3.03 -6.05
C ILE A 162 12.28 -2.40 -7.26
N ASN A 163 13.40 -2.97 -7.70
CA ASN A 163 14.19 -2.43 -8.80
C ASN A 163 13.50 -2.55 -10.16
N SER A 164 12.85 -3.69 -10.43
CA SER A 164 12.17 -3.94 -11.72
C SER A 164 10.81 -4.61 -11.53
N LEU A 165 9.84 -4.19 -12.34
CA LEU A 165 8.51 -4.82 -12.42
C LEU A 165 8.39 -5.86 -13.53
N THR A 166 9.42 -5.98 -14.38
CA THR A 166 9.40 -6.81 -15.59
C THR A 166 10.45 -7.91 -15.59
N GLU A 167 11.54 -7.75 -14.85
CA GLU A 167 12.55 -8.80 -14.71
C GLU A 167 12.04 -9.95 -13.84
N HIS A 168 12.23 -11.20 -14.29
CA HIS A 168 11.78 -12.37 -13.54
C HIS A 168 12.51 -12.57 -12.20
N ARG A 169 13.76 -12.11 -12.13
CA ARG A 169 14.60 -12.06 -10.94
C ARG A 169 15.08 -10.63 -10.79
N THR A 170 14.72 -10.00 -9.70
CA THR A 170 15.07 -8.62 -9.39
C THR A 170 15.44 -8.51 -7.91
N GLU A 171 15.62 -7.29 -7.41
CA GLU A 171 15.97 -7.04 -6.03
C GLU A 171 15.10 -5.93 -5.43
N LEU A 172 14.90 -5.99 -4.12
CA LEU A 172 14.59 -4.81 -3.32
C LEU A 172 15.93 -4.11 -3.05
N GLY A 173 16.25 -3.10 -3.88
CA GLY A 173 17.53 -2.40 -3.86
C GLY A 173 17.47 -1.00 -3.23
N PHE A 174 16.30 -0.57 -2.78
CA PHE A 174 16.09 0.69 -2.11
C PHE A 174 15.42 0.45 -0.76
N ALA A 175 15.95 1.11 0.27
CA ALA A 175 15.38 1.15 1.60
C ALA A 175 15.71 2.50 2.26
N TYR A 176 14.70 3.18 2.79
CA TYR A 176 14.84 4.47 3.47
C TYR A 176 14.06 4.43 4.77
N ASP A 177 14.75 4.63 5.89
CA ASP A 177 14.12 4.69 7.20
C ASP A 177 13.47 6.07 7.38
N LEU A 178 12.12 6.08 7.47
CA LEU A 178 11.33 7.30 7.56
C LEU A 178 11.48 7.98 8.93
N TYR A 179 11.82 7.24 9.99
CA TYR A 179 11.95 7.82 11.33
C TYR A 179 13.33 8.42 11.57
N THR A 180 14.38 7.77 11.07
CA THR A 180 15.75 8.32 11.14
C THR A 180 16.09 9.22 9.95
N GLU A 181 15.20 9.30 8.96
CA GLU A 181 15.35 10.06 7.71
C GLU A 181 16.64 9.72 6.95
N SER A 182 17.00 8.44 6.94
CA SER A 182 18.28 7.96 6.41
C SER A 182 18.11 6.85 5.37
N LEU A 183 18.96 6.87 4.33
CA LEU A 183 19.04 5.79 3.37
C LEU A 183 19.76 4.59 4.01
N LEU A 184 19.17 3.41 3.93
CA LEU A 184 19.81 2.19 4.37
C LEU A 184 20.71 1.66 3.24
N GLU A 185 22.01 1.93 3.36
CA GLU A 185 22.99 1.51 2.35
C GLU A 185 23.14 -0.03 2.31
N GLY A 186 23.41 -0.55 1.11
CA GLY A 186 23.73 -1.97 0.92
C GLY A 186 22.55 -2.94 0.96
N VAL A 187 21.30 -2.46 1.08
CA VAL A 187 20.10 -3.32 1.00
C VAL A 187 19.97 -3.92 -0.40
N ARG A 188 20.05 -5.25 -0.48
CA ARG A 188 19.86 -6.05 -1.70
C ARG A 188 19.15 -7.35 -1.35
N LEU A 189 17.82 -7.33 -1.37
CA LEU A 189 17.01 -8.52 -1.10
C LEU A 189 16.50 -9.11 -2.41
N ASN A 190 16.79 -10.38 -2.68
CA ASN A 190 16.30 -11.05 -3.88
C ASN A 190 14.76 -11.06 -3.91
N PHE A 191 14.19 -10.66 -5.04
CA PHE A 191 12.75 -10.70 -5.29
C PHE A 191 12.46 -11.45 -6.60
N SER A 192 11.53 -12.41 -6.54
CA SER A 192 11.12 -13.18 -7.72
C SER A 192 9.79 -12.66 -8.25
N ASN A 193 9.78 -12.32 -9.53
CA ASN A 193 8.60 -11.88 -10.27
C ASN A 193 8.35 -12.90 -11.40
N PRO A 194 7.80 -14.09 -11.08
CA PRO A 194 7.80 -15.22 -12.00
C PRO A 194 7.08 -14.96 -13.33
N PHE A 195 6.18 -13.97 -13.39
CA PHE A 195 5.41 -13.62 -14.58
C PHE A 195 5.87 -12.34 -15.28
N GLY A 196 6.87 -11.63 -14.75
CA GLY A 196 7.50 -10.50 -15.45
C GLY A 196 6.59 -9.28 -15.66
N ASN A 197 5.55 -9.09 -14.83
CA ASN A 197 4.65 -7.92 -14.94
C ASN A 197 3.95 -7.58 -13.62
N THR A 198 4.66 -7.25 -12.55
CA THR A 198 4.03 -6.91 -11.27
C THR A 198 3.24 -5.60 -11.34
N THR A 199 1.91 -5.63 -11.35
CA THR A 199 0.99 -4.46 -11.48
C THR A 199 0.57 -3.85 -10.14
N PHE A 200 0.69 -4.62 -9.05
CA PHE A 200 0.39 -4.21 -7.68
C PHE A 200 1.34 -4.93 -6.71
N LEU A 201 1.75 -4.25 -5.64
CA LEU A 201 2.53 -4.83 -4.55
C LEU A 201 2.15 -4.09 -3.27
N SER A 202 1.77 -4.83 -2.22
CA SER A 202 1.47 -4.23 -0.92
C SER A 202 1.81 -5.19 0.22
N TYR A 203 2.20 -4.62 1.36
CA TYR A 203 2.51 -5.35 2.57
C TYR A 203 1.28 -5.49 3.46
N ASN A 204 1.11 -6.64 4.09
CA ASN A 204 0.11 -6.86 5.11
C ASN A 204 0.79 -7.10 6.48
N PRO A 205 0.72 -6.14 7.42
CA PRO A 205 1.30 -6.31 8.76
C PRO A 205 0.58 -7.38 9.59
N GLY A 206 -0.64 -7.78 9.22
CA GLY A 206 -1.40 -8.79 9.94
C GLY A 206 -0.85 -10.21 9.80
N ASP A 207 -0.15 -10.51 8.70
CA ASP A 207 0.44 -11.83 8.45
C ASP A 207 1.92 -11.77 8.01
N GLY A 208 2.53 -10.59 8.02
CA GLY A 208 3.93 -10.40 7.68
C GLY A 208 4.27 -10.77 6.23
N SER A 209 3.34 -10.58 5.29
CA SER A 209 3.53 -11.00 3.89
C SER A 209 3.34 -9.86 2.88
N LEU A 210 4.07 -9.92 1.76
CA LEU A 210 3.78 -9.12 0.58
C LEU A 210 2.78 -9.84 -0.32
N TYR A 211 1.84 -9.08 -0.84
CA TYR A 211 0.85 -9.49 -1.83
C TYR A 211 1.11 -8.77 -3.14
N SER A 212 1.18 -9.52 -4.24
CA SER A 212 1.43 -9.00 -5.58
C SER A 212 0.44 -9.57 -6.59
N THR A 213 0.20 -8.85 -7.69
CA THR A 213 -0.50 -9.38 -8.85
C THR A 213 0.05 -8.80 -10.16
N ASP A 214 -0.17 -9.51 -11.27
CA ASP A 214 0.08 -9.08 -12.64
C ASP A 214 -1.23 -8.91 -13.46
N ASP A 215 -2.35 -8.75 -12.75
CA ASP A 215 -3.74 -8.77 -13.24
C ASP A 215 -4.30 -10.16 -13.62
N GLN A 216 -3.48 -11.23 -13.64
CA GLN A 216 -3.92 -12.60 -13.94
C GLN A 216 -3.63 -13.59 -12.80
N HIS A 217 -2.46 -13.43 -12.19
CA HIS A 217 -1.91 -14.24 -11.12
C HIS A 217 -1.80 -13.39 -9.86
N GLN A 218 -2.02 -14.02 -8.72
CA GLN A 218 -1.84 -13.40 -7.42
C GLN A 218 -0.80 -14.19 -6.63
N LEU A 219 0.18 -13.47 -6.10
CA LEU A 219 1.33 -14.04 -5.43
C LEU A 219 1.40 -13.54 -3.98
N LEU A 220 1.83 -14.44 -3.10
CA LEU A 220 2.07 -14.17 -1.68
C LEU A 220 3.52 -14.49 -1.38
N TYR A 221 4.23 -13.54 -0.78
CA TYR A 221 5.62 -13.67 -0.35
C TYR A 221 5.70 -13.47 1.16
N PRO A 222 5.82 -14.55 1.96
CA PRO A 222 6.05 -14.44 3.39
C PRO A 222 7.40 -13.76 3.64
N LEU A 223 7.43 -12.77 4.52
CA LEU A 223 8.67 -12.10 4.90
C LEU A 223 9.29 -12.78 6.12
N LEU A 224 10.63 -12.80 6.15
CA LEU A 224 11.40 -13.22 7.31
C LEU A 224 12.08 -11.99 7.90
N PHE A 225 11.81 -11.73 9.16
CA PHE A 225 12.39 -10.63 9.90
C PHE A 225 13.55 -11.14 10.76
N ASN A 226 14.67 -10.43 10.74
CA ASN A 226 15.70 -10.67 11.74
C ASN A 226 15.18 -10.13 13.07
N THR A 227 14.94 -11.01 14.04
CA THR A 227 14.76 -10.59 15.43
C THR A 227 16.11 -10.09 15.93
N THR A 228 16.30 -8.78 16.00
CA THR A 228 17.32 -8.25 16.91
C THR A 228 16.79 -8.46 18.33
N ASP A 229 17.46 -9.33 19.07
CA ASP A 229 17.07 -9.76 20.40
C ASP A 229 16.71 -8.58 21.31
N ALA A 230 15.52 -8.66 21.92
CA ALA A 230 15.22 -7.97 23.16
C ALA A 230 16.03 -8.61 24.31
N THR A 231 17.35 -8.40 24.31
CA THR A 231 18.24 -8.76 25.43
C THR A 231 19.03 -7.54 25.87
N ALA A 232 18.33 -6.54 26.40
CA ALA A 232 18.94 -5.49 27.22
C ALA A 232 17.94 -4.97 28.27
N SER A 233 17.57 -5.81 29.23
CA SER A 233 17.26 -5.40 30.62
C SER A 233 16.89 -6.62 31.47
N GLY A 234 17.92 -7.30 31.96
CA GLY A 234 17.79 -8.41 32.90
C GLY A 234 19.08 -8.62 33.69
N GLY A 235 19.73 -7.52 34.09
CA GLY A 235 20.95 -7.52 34.88
C GLY A 235 20.79 -6.62 36.10
N GLY A 236 19.84 -6.97 36.96
CA GLY A 236 19.71 -6.42 38.31
C GLY A 236 19.85 -7.58 39.29
N ASP A 237 21.08 -7.81 39.71
CA ASP A 237 21.45 -8.81 40.72
C ASP A 237 20.75 -8.47 42.05
N VAL A 238 20.08 -9.46 42.63
CA VAL A 238 19.38 -9.37 43.92
C VAL A 238 20.07 -10.31 44.89
N THR A 239 20.82 -9.70 45.83
CA THR A 239 21.19 -10.16 47.19
C THR A 239 22.03 -11.45 47.30
N THR A 240 23.12 -11.51 48.06
CA THR A 240 23.28 -11.15 49.48
C THR A 240 24.69 -10.67 49.81
#